data_AF-A0A7I8J6R0-F1
#
_entry.id   AF-A0A7I8J6R0-F1
#
_cell.length_a   1.000
_cell.length_b   1.000
_cell.length_c   1.000
_cell.angle_alpha   90.00
_cell.angle_beta   90.00
_cell.angle_gamma   90.00
#
_symmetry.space_group_name_H-M   'P 1'
#
loop_
_entity.id
_entity.type
_entity.pdbx_description
1 polymer ?
#
loop_
_entity_poly.entity_id
_entity_poly.type
_entity_poly.pdbx_seq_one_letter_code
_entity_poly.pdbx_strand_id
1 'polypeptide(L)'
;MQENLRRQLFGLPPRYRDSVRAITPGLPLFLYNYSTHQLHGVFEAASFGGTNIDPTAWEDKKSQGESRFPAQVRVLTRKICEPLEEDSFRPVLHHYDGPKFRLELSVPEALGLLDIFAAHSA
;
A
#
# COMPACT_ATOMS: atom_id res chain seq x y z
N MET A 1 -2.34 -2.02 9.94
CA MET A 1 -2.00 -0.60 9.73
C MET A 1 -0.90 -0.10 10.67
N GLN A 2 -1.09 -0.14 11.99
CA GLN A 2 -0.14 0.45 12.96
C GLN A 2 1.31 -0.06 12.80
N GLU A 3 1.50 -1.37 12.59
CA GLU A 3 2.84 -1.93 12.36
C GLU A 3 3.49 -1.41 11.07
N ASN A 4 2.72 -1.21 9.99
CA ASN A 4 3.23 -0.64 8.74
C ASN A 4 3.83 0.76 8.97
N LEU A 5 3.10 1.60 9.70
CA LEU A 5 3.48 2.98 9.98
C LEU A 5 4.70 3.03 10.92
N ARG A 6 4.70 2.20 11.97
CA ARG A 6 5.82 2.12 12.92
C ARG A 6 7.12 1.64 12.26
N ARG A 7 7.04 0.64 11.38
CA ARG A 7 8.21 0.07 10.71
C ARG A 7 8.61 0.83 9.45
N GLN A 8 7.78 1.77 8.99
CA GLN A 8 7.94 2.44 7.70
C GLN A 8 8.14 1.42 6.56
N LEU A 9 7.31 0.39 6.58
CA LEU A 9 7.43 -0.77 5.71
C LEU A 9 6.05 -1.21 5.28
N PHE A 10 5.83 -1.33 3.98
CA PHE A 10 4.63 -1.93 3.42
C PHE A 10 4.95 -3.33 2.91
N GLY A 11 4.00 -4.25 3.09
CA GLY A 11 4.12 -5.64 2.71
C GLY A 11 2.91 -6.11 1.94
N LEU A 12 3.14 -6.91 0.91
CA LEU A 12 2.13 -7.65 0.15
C LEU A 12 2.42 -9.16 0.19
N PRO A 13 1.39 -10.01 -0.05
CA PRO A 13 1.57 -11.44 -0.17
C PRO A 13 2.59 -11.84 -1.27
N PRO A 14 3.19 -13.05 -1.19
CA PRO A 14 4.23 -13.51 -2.11
C PRO A 14 3.93 -13.36 -3.61
N ARG A 15 2.65 -13.46 -4.00
CA ARG A 15 2.21 -13.34 -5.40
C ARG A 15 2.47 -11.96 -6.03
N TYR A 16 2.72 -10.93 -5.24
CA TYR A 16 2.96 -9.56 -5.73
C TYR A 16 4.45 -9.19 -5.77
N ARG A 17 5.37 -10.16 -5.62
CA ARG A 17 6.81 -9.88 -5.66
C ARG A 17 7.21 -9.14 -6.93
N ASP A 18 6.68 -9.52 -8.09
CA ASP A 18 7.03 -8.88 -9.35
C ASP A 18 6.47 -7.46 -9.47
N SER A 19 5.23 -7.23 -9.00
CA SER A 19 4.66 -5.88 -8.90
C SER A 19 5.49 -4.98 -7.99
N VAL A 20 5.94 -5.49 -6.84
CA VAL A 20 6.75 -4.71 -5.88
C VAL A 20 8.14 -4.41 -6.45
N ARG A 21 8.76 -5.30 -7.24
CA ARG A 21 10.07 -5.04 -7.88
C ARG A 21 10.05 -3.86 -8.84
N ALA A 22 8.90 -3.52 -9.41
CA ALA A 22 8.75 -2.34 -10.28
C ALA A 22 8.77 -1.02 -9.50
N ILE A 23 8.64 -1.05 -8.17
CA ILE A 23 8.66 0.15 -7.33
C ILE A 23 10.08 0.70 -7.23
N THR A 24 10.19 2.00 -7.49
CA THR A 24 11.43 2.78 -7.37
C THR A 24 11.27 3.87 -6.30
N PRO A 25 12.36 4.32 -5.66
CA PRO A 25 12.31 5.44 -4.71
C PRO A 25 11.63 6.68 -5.32
N GLY A 26 10.80 7.36 -4.53
CA GLY A 26 10.03 8.53 -4.97
C GLY A 26 8.65 8.22 -5.54
N LEU A 27 8.32 6.95 -5.80
CA LEU A 27 6.99 6.58 -6.29
C LEU A 27 5.92 6.82 -5.22
N PRO A 28 4.79 7.47 -5.55
CA PRO A 28 3.67 7.63 -4.62
C PRO A 28 3.02 6.28 -4.34
N LEU A 29 2.71 6.03 -3.06
CA LEU A 29 2.10 4.82 -2.56
C LEU A 29 0.92 5.16 -1.65
N PHE A 30 -0.09 4.29 -1.64
CA PHE A 30 -1.25 4.39 -0.76
C PHE A 30 -1.38 3.11 0.06
N LEU A 31 -1.83 3.21 1.31
CA LEU A 31 -1.96 2.06 2.19
C LEU A 31 -3.40 1.57 2.21
N TYR A 32 -3.70 0.49 1.48
CA TYR A 32 -5.00 -0.17 1.55
C TYR A 32 -5.04 -1.22 2.66
N ASN A 33 -6.06 -1.16 3.51
CA ASN A 33 -6.29 -2.12 4.59
C ASN A 33 -7.35 -3.14 4.17
N TYR A 34 -6.92 -4.35 3.84
CA TYR A 34 -7.80 -5.45 3.42
C TYR A 34 -8.84 -5.89 4.47
N SER A 35 -8.63 -5.60 5.76
CA SER A 35 -9.58 -6.00 6.81
C SER A 35 -10.71 -4.99 6.99
N THR A 36 -10.42 -3.70 6.78
CA THR A 36 -11.40 -2.62 6.96
C THR A 36 -11.89 -2.03 5.65
N HIS A 37 -11.32 -2.43 4.51
CA HIS A 37 -11.62 -1.90 3.19
C HIS A 37 -11.34 -0.39 3.05
N GLN A 38 -10.42 0.13 3.86
CA GLN A 38 -10.09 1.55 3.88
C GLN A 38 -8.76 1.83 3.19
N LEU A 39 -8.68 3.00 2.55
CA LEU A 39 -7.44 3.55 2.00
C LEU A 39 -6.92 4.63 2.96
N HIS A 40 -5.64 4.52 3.31
CA HIS A 40 -5.00 5.42 4.26
C HIS A 40 -3.89 6.21 3.61
N GLY A 41 -3.88 7.51 3.89
CA GLY A 41 -2.77 8.44 3.74
C GLY A 41 -2.12 8.51 2.36
N VAL A 42 -1.10 9.35 2.28
CA VAL A 42 -0.21 9.45 1.12
C VAL A 42 1.19 9.12 1.59
N PHE A 43 1.82 8.16 0.91
CA PHE A 43 3.15 7.67 1.20
C PHE A 43 4.03 7.78 -0.03
N GLU A 44 5.34 7.65 0.18
CA GLU A 44 6.31 7.61 -0.89
C GLU A 44 7.27 6.44 -0.67
N ALA A 45 7.66 5.76 -1.74
CA ALA A 45 8.68 4.74 -1.70
C ALA A 45 10.03 5.35 -1.26
N ALA A 46 10.56 4.86 -0.14
CA ALA A 46 11.87 5.25 0.39
C ALA A 46 13.00 4.33 -0.11
N SER A 47 12.64 3.23 -0.76
CA SER A 47 13.57 2.25 -1.32
C SER A 47 13.00 1.67 -2.61
N PHE A 48 13.83 0.92 -3.34
CA PHE A 48 13.34 -0.05 -4.30
C PHE A 48 12.50 -1.11 -3.57
N GLY A 49 11.51 -1.67 -4.25
CA GLY A 49 10.79 -2.84 -3.73
C GLY A 49 11.63 -4.11 -3.79
N GLY A 50 11.38 -5.03 -2.87
CA GLY A 50 12.18 -6.24 -2.69
C GLY A 50 11.44 -7.37 -1.98
N THR A 51 12.15 -8.46 -1.71
CA THR A 51 11.63 -9.60 -0.95
C THR A 51 12.29 -9.62 0.43
N ASN A 52 11.49 -9.71 1.50
CA ASN A 52 11.95 -9.83 2.88
C ASN A 52 13.01 -8.77 3.27
N ILE A 53 12.75 -7.51 2.91
CA ILE A 53 13.53 -6.35 3.38
C ILE A 53 13.61 -6.32 4.92
N ASP A 54 12.52 -6.65 5.60
CA ASP A 54 12.48 -7.00 7.01
C ASP A 54 11.72 -8.34 7.15
N PRO A 55 12.45 -9.46 7.32
CA PRO A 55 11.84 -10.78 7.46
C PRO A 55 11.09 -10.95 8.79
N THR A 56 11.32 -10.08 9.78
CA THR A 56 10.66 -10.12 11.10
C THR A 56 9.34 -9.36 11.13
N ALA A 57 9.01 -8.64 10.05
CA ALA A 57 7.77 -7.90 9.95
C ALA A 57 6.58 -8.85 9.76
N TRP A 58 5.49 -8.64 10.51
CA TRP A 58 4.30 -9.49 10.46
C TRP A 58 4.59 -10.99 10.61
N GLU A 59 5.61 -11.35 11.40
CA GLU A 59 6.05 -12.73 11.57
C GLU A 59 4.92 -13.62 12.13
N ASP A 60 4.84 -14.86 11.63
CA ASP A 60 3.98 -15.91 12.17
C ASP A 60 4.84 -16.97 12.87
N LYS A 61 4.36 -17.52 13.98
CA LYS A 61 5.00 -18.64 14.69
C LYS A 61 5.20 -19.86 13.79
N LYS A 62 4.42 -19.98 12.71
CA LYS A 62 4.50 -21.09 11.74
C LYS A 62 5.60 -20.93 10.69
N SER A 63 6.12 -19.73 10.46
CA SER A 63 7.09 -19.44 9.39
C SER A 63 8.24 -18.61 9.93
N GLN A 64 9.11 -19.24 10.73
CA GLN A 64 10.27 -18.55 11.32
C GLN A 64 11.21 -18.04 10.23
N GLY A 65 11.57 -16.76 10.32
CA GLY A 65 12.50 -16.13 9.38
C GLY A 65 11.88 -15.68 8.05
N GLU A 66 10.56 -15.80 7.86
CA GLU A 66 9.87 -15.21 6.72
C GLU A 66 8.65 -14.38 7.16
N SER A 67 8.56 -13.17 6.61
CA SER A 67 7.40 -12.30 6.78
C SER A 67 6.18 -12.91 6.11
N ARG A 68 5.00 -12.82 6.75
CA ARG A 68 3.72 -13.17 6.10
C ARG A 68 3.44 -12.35 4.83
N PHE A 69 4.07 -11.19 4.73
CA PHE A 69 3.99 -10.27 3.60
C PHE A 69 5.40 -9.98 3.08
N PRO A 70 6.00 -10.92 2.33
CA PRO A 70 7.41 -10.84 1.98
C PRO A 70 7.69 -9.91 0.81
N ALA A 71 6.69 -9.52 -0.01
CA ALA A 71 6.88 -8.53 -1.06
C ALA A 71 6.82 -7.13 -0.43
N GLN A 72 7.97 -6.49 -0.23
CA GLN A 72 8.11 -5.34 0.67
C GLN A 72 8.74 -4.12 0.01
N VAL A 73 8.41 -2.94 0.55
CA VAL A 73 9.05 -1.67 0.21
C VAL A 73 9.12 -0.78 1.44
N ARG A 74 10.24 -0.07 1.66
CA ARG A 74 10.35 0.95 2.70
C ARG A 74 9.60 2.20 2.25
N VAL A 75 8.95 2.89 3.18
CA VAL A 75 8.11 4.04 2.85
C VAL A 75 8.35 5.23 3.77
N LEU A 76 8.15 6.43 3.23
CA LEU A 76 8.03 7.66 3.99
C LEU A 76 6.57 8.08 4.04
N THR A 77 6.10 8.48 5.22
CA THR A 77 4.79 9.12 5.36
C THR A 77 4.88 10.53 4.81
N ARG A 78 4.12 10.84 3.75
CA ARG A 78 4.00 12.20 3.22
C ARG A 78 2.87 12.95 3.90
N LYS A 79 1.70 12.32 4.02
CA LYS A 79 0.52 12.90 4.66
C LYS A 79 -0.28 11.82 5.35
N ILE A 80 -0.59 12.04 6.63
CA ILE A 80 -1.60 11.27 7.35
C ILE A 80 -2.94 11.94 7.06
N CYS A 81 -3.89 11.17 6.56
CA CYS A 81 -5.24 11.62 6.25
C CYS A 81 -6.24 10.74 7.01
N GLU A 82 -7.46 11.25 7.19
CA GLU A 82 -8.56 10.39 7.59
C GLU A 82 -8.72 9.23 6.59
N PRO A 83 -9.03 8.01 7.06
CA PRO A 83 -9.27 6.87 6.19
C PRO A 83 -10.39 7.15 5.19
N LEU A 84 -10.18 6.78 3.92
CA LEU A 84 -11.24 6.77 2.92
C LEU A 84 -11.92 5.40 2.89
N GLU A 85 -13.25 5.39 2.93
CA GLU A 85 -14.05 4.20 2.72
C GLU A 85 -14.02 3.77 1.24
N GLU A 86 -14.23 2.48 0.97
CA GLU A 86 -14.13 1.93 -0.40
C GLU A 86 -15.00 2.69 -1.40
N ASP A 87 -16.24 2.99 -1.04
CA ASP A 87 -17.19 3.71 -1.90
C ASP A 87 -16.68 5.09 -2.35
N SER A 88 -15.83 5.75 -1.55
CA SER A 88 -15.29 7.08 -1.87
C SER A 88 -14.24 7.03 -2.98
N PHE A 89 -13.44 5.96 -3.06
CA PHE A 89 -12.35 5.85 -4.05
C PHE A 89 -12.61 4.81 -5.15
N ARG A 90 -13.61 3.93 -4.96
CA ARG A 90 -14.01 2.92 -5.94
C ARG A 90 -14.27 3.48 -7.34
N PRO A 91 -14.89 4.66 -7.54
CA PRO A 91 -15.10 5.20 -8.88
C PRO A 91 -13.81 5.61 -9.61
N VAL A 92 -12.72 5.84 -8.89
CA VAL A 92 -11.45 6.31 -9.45
C VAL A 92 -10.57 5.14 -9.89
N LEU A 93 -10.67 3.99 -9.23
CA LEU A 93 -9.79 2.85 -9.47
C LEU A 93 -10.34 1.90 -10.52
N HIS A 94 -9.45 1.32 -11.33
CA HIS A 94 -9.77 0.22 -12.21
C HIS A 94 -10.03 -1.07 -11.41
N HIS A 95 -11.20 -1.66 -11.65
CA HIS A 95 -11.61 -2.93 -11.07
C HIS A 95 -11.56 -4.05 -12.10
N TYR A 96 -11.11 -5.22 -11.68
CA TYR A 96 -11.37 -6.44 -12.45
C TYR A 96 -12.85 -6.83 -12.32
N ASP A 97 -13.30 -7.84 -13.06
CA ASP A 97 -14.62 -8.44 -12.84
C ASP A 97 -14.70 -9.01 -11.40
N GLY A 98 -15.20 -8.21 -10.46
CA GLY A 98 -15.32 -8.55 -9.03
C GLY A 98 -14.90 -7.44 -8.05
N PRO A 99 -14.78 -7.76 -6.74
CA PRO A 99 -14.48 -6.78 -5.69
C PRO A 99 -12.99 -6.40 -5.61
N LYS A 100 -12.18 -6.77 -6.61
CA LYS A 100 -10.73 -6.58 -6.58
C LYS A 100 -10.35 -5.45 -7.54
N PHE A 101 -9.73 -4.40 -7.01
CA PHE A 101 -9.06 -3.39 -7.82
C PHE A 101 -7.60 -3.77 -8.10
N ARG A 102 -7.06 -3.18 -9.16
CA ARG A 102 -5.64 -3.32 -9.52
C ARG A 102 -4.78 -2.52 -8.53
N LEU A 103 -3.77 -3.16 -7.96
CA LEU A 103 -2.85 -2.48 -7.03
C LEU A 103 -1.94 -1.46 -7.72
N GLU A 104 -1.55 -1.75 -8.96
CA GLU A 104 -0.80 -0.80 -9.79
C GLU A 104 -1.75 0.27 -10.31
N LEU A 105 -1.42 1.52 -10.02
CA LEU A 105 -2.19 2.69 -10.42
C LEU A 105 -1.55 3.31 -11.65
N SER A 106 -2.39 3.65 -12.63
CA SER A 106 -2.03 4.61 -13.66
C SER A 106 -1.95 6.03 -13.08
N VAL A 107 -1.29 6.93 -13.80
CA VAL A 107 -1.15 8.33 -13.37
C VAL A 107 -2.52 8.99 -13.09
N PRO A 108 -3.57 8.85 -13.94
CA PRO A 108 -4.88 9.42 -13.63
C PRO A 108 -5.52 8.87 -12.35
N GLU A 109 -5.36 7.56 -12.07
CA GLU A 109 -5.90 6.94 -10.86
C GLU A 109 -5.20 7.48 -9.60
N ALA A 110 -3.88 7.60 -9.65
CA ALA A 110 -3.09 8.17 -8.54
C ALA A 110 -3.47 9.63 -8.28
N LEU A 111 -3.63 10.45 -9.32
CA LEU A 111 -4.06 11.84 -9.20
C LEU A 111 -5.47 11.94 -8.60
N GLY A 112 -6.42 11.13 -9.08
CA GLY A 112 -7.78 11.13 -8.53
C GLY A 112 -7.84 10.74 -7.05
N LEU A 113 -6.98 9.81 -6.60
CA LEU A 113 -6.86 9.50 -5.16
C LEU A 113 -6.32 10.69 -4.36
N LEU A 114 -5.31 11.39 -4.88
CA LEU A 114 -4.77 12.59 -4.23
C LEU A 114 -5.85 13.68 -4.10
N ASP A 115 -6.67 13.88 -5.12
CA ASP A 115 -7.77 14.83 -5.10
C ASP A 115 -8.83 14.47 -4.05
N ILE A 116 -9.22 13.19 -3.96
CA ILE A 116 -10.16 12.72 -2.92
C ILE A 116 -9.58 12.98 -1.52
N PHE A 117 -8.32 12.61 -1.28
CA PHE A 117 -7.67 12.87 0.01
C PHE A 117 -7.58 14.37 0.31
N ALA A 118 -7.33 15.22 -0.67
CA ALA A 118 -7.30 16.67 -0.49
C ALA A 118 -8.68 17.20 -0.08
N ALA A 119 -9.75 16.73 -0.70
CA ALA A 119 -11.12 17.13 -0.40
C ALA A 119 -11.61 16.66 0.99
N HIS A 120 -11.14 15.51 1.47
CA HIS A 120 -11.52 14.95 2.79
C HIS A 120 -10.62 15.42 3.95
N SER A 121 -9.59 16.23 3.66
CA SER A 121 -8.70 16.80 4.68
C SER A 121 -9.06 18.24 5.07
N ALA A 122 -10.22 18.73 4.65
CA ALA A 122 -10.70 20.10 4.87
C ALA A 122 -11.62 20.21 6.09
#